data_AF-A0A4Y2AVW3-F1
#
_entry.id   AF-A0A4Y2AVW3-F1
#
_cell.length_a   1.000
_cell.length_b   1.000
_cell.length_c   1.000
_cell.angle_alpha   90.00
_cell.angle_beta   90.00
_cell.angle_gamma   90.00
#
_symmetry.space_group_name_H-M   'P 1'
#
loop_
_entity.id
_entity.type
_entity.pdbx_description
1 polymer ?
#
loop_
_entity_poly.entity_id
_entity_poly.type
_entity_poly.pdbx_seq_one_letter_code
_entity_poly.pdbx_strand_id
1 'polypeptide(L)'
;MLGFDPTEIVSNHPNIETLVESPLVADPCAHYRVLFLYTDIVEPQIVGNVFAPLLRIVNVTGSDGEMVCVQYDRPHYIPLSRKIIDTIEIVIRTHRVDFHRSGSGDEYLDLPDSNIHVKSKITKSDGAPLPDNEPVAPVNLFLHSLFSQVDVSLNDRIISSASNTYPYRAYLDTLLNYGEDAKKSLLSCEAFFKDDKPYQVDPVSEEACENLKKRYQLMANSRTLDMIGQLHCDKFQQNQFGKISYR
;
A
#
# COMPACT_ATOMS: atom_id res chain seq x y z
N MET A 1 17.17 -12.48 -29.90
CA MET A 1 18.18 -12.83 -30.93
C MET A 1 19.38 -13.37 -30.17
N LEU A 2 19.78 -14.63 -30.37
CA LEU A 2 20.64 -15.42 -29.45
C LEU A 2 22.14 -15.02 -29.44
N GLY A 3 22.50 -13.82 -29.87
CA GLY A 3 23.86 -13.29 -29.73
C GLY A 3 24.95 -13.97 -30.55
N PHE A 4 24.63 -14.85 -31.49
CA PHE A 4 25.62 -15.45 -32.38
C PHE A 4 26.10 -14.44 -33.43
N ASP A 5 27.42 -14.34 -33.62
CA ASP A 5 27.98 -13.62 -34.76
C ASP A 5 27.73 -14.44 -36.04
N PRO A 6 27.20 -13.86 -37.13
CA PRO A 6 26.84 -14.60 -38.34
C PRO A 6 28.00 -15.38 -38.99
N THR A 7 29.24 -15.00 -38.66
CA THR A 7 30.47 -15.62 -39.15
C THR A 7 30.87 -16.91 -38.42
N GLU A 8 30.25 -17.23 -37.28
CA GLU A 8 30.62 -18.40 -36.46
C GLU A 8 30.01 -19.72 -36.92
N ILE A 9 29.05 -19.68 -37.84
CA ILE A 9 28.37 -20.89 -38.34
C ILE A 9 28.66 -21.05 -39.84
N VAL A 10 29.69 -21.84 -40.15
CA VAL A 10 29.92 -22.33 -41.52
C VAL A 10 29.97 -23.86 -41.47
N SER A 11 28.98 -24.50 -42.08
CA SER A 11 28.95 -25.95 -42.31
C SER A 11 29.04 -26.23 -43.81
N ASN A 12 30.09 -26.94 -44.23
CA ASN A 12 30.27 -27.40 -45.62
C ASN A 12 30.29 -28.93 -45.74
N HIS A 13 29.77 -29.68 -44.75
CA HIS A 13 29.72 -31.14 -44.80
C HIS A 13 28.29 -31.69 -44.58
N PRO A 14 27.88 -32.78 -45.27
CA PRO A 14 26.47 -33.19 -45.30
C PRO A 14 25.92 -33.82 -44.02
N ASN A 15 26.70 -34.06 -42.97
CA ASN A 15 26.25 -34.73 -41.73
C ASN A 15 27.20 -34.48 -40.53
N ILE A 16 27.44 -33.22 -40.17
CA ILE A 16 28.11 -32.90 -38.90
C ILE A 16 27.24 -31.89 -38.15
N GLU A 17 26.58 -32.33 -37.09
CA GLU A 17 25.94 -31.43 -36.12
C GLU A 17 27.03 -30.57 -35.48
N THR A 18 27.10 -29.31 -35.87
CA THR A 18 28.07 -28.38 -35.31
C THR A 18 27.46 -27.81 -34.04
N LEU A 19 27.80 -28.40 -32.89
CA LEU A 19 27.39 -27.91 -31.57
C LEU A 19 28.27 -26.70 -31.22
N VAL A 20 27.73 -25.50 -31.44
CA VAL A 20 28.33 -24.24 -30.99
C VAL A 20 27.68 -23.88 -29.66
N GLU A 21 28.42 -24.06 -28.58
CA GLU A 21 27.98 -23.64 -27.25
C GLU A 21 28.22 -22.14 -27.08
N SER A 22 27.19 -21.40 -26.70
CA SER A 22 27.33 -19.98 -26.38
C SER A 22 28.17 -19.81 -25.11
N PRO A 23 29.11 -18.85 -25.04
CA PRO A 23 29.84 -18.54 -23.82
C PRO A 23 28.93 -17.92 -22.74
N LEU A 24 27.70 -17.56 -23.11
CA LEU A 24 26.69 -17.02 -22.21
C LEU A 24 25.76 -18.16 -21.75
N VAL A 25 25.62 -18.31 -20.44
CA VAL A 25 24.62 -19.20 -19.85
C VAL A 25 23.24 -18.67 -20.25
N ALA A 26 22.43 -19.51 -20.89
CA ALA A 26 21.02 -19.20 -21.10
C ALA A 26 20.35 -19.13 -19.73
N ASP A 27 20.05 -17.92 -19.25
CA ASP A 27 19.24 -17.71 -18.06
C ASP A 27 17.75 -17.81 -18.45
N PRO A 28 17.07 -18.95 -18.17
CA PRO A 28 15.64 -19.08 -18.45
C PRO A 28 14.81 -18.19 -17.52
N CYS A 29 15.42 -17.69 -16.43
CA CYS A 29 14.84 -16.89 -15.37
C CYS A 29 15.09 -15.38 -15.56
N ALA A 30 15.58 -14.93 -16.72
CA ALA A 30 15.66 -13.50 -17.10
C ALA A 30 14.27 -12.83 -17.29
N HIS A 31 13.26 -13.29 -16.56
CA HIS A 31 11.97 -12.65 -16.46
C HIS A 31 12.09 -11.43 -15.55
N TYR A 32 11.65 -10.28 -16.05
CA TYR A 32 11.36 -9.12 -15.21
C TYR A 32 10.41 -9.56 -14.09
N ARG A 33 10.94 -9.67 -12.87
CA ARG A 33 10.15 -9.94 -11.67
C ARG A 33 9.48 -8.64 -11.28
N VAL A 34 8.20 -8.54 -11.59
CA VAL A 34 7.41 -7.32 -11.34
C VAL A 34 6.17 -7.70 -10.56
N LEU A 35 5.88 -6.93 -9.52
CA LEU A 35 4.63 -7.05 -8.76
C LEU A 35 3.65 -6.00 -9.27
N PHE A 36 2.45 -6.44 -9.61
CA PHE A 36 1.33 -5.59 -9.95
C PHE A 36 0.44 -5.40 -8.72
N LEU A 37 0.31 -4.14 -8.29
CA LEU A 37 -0.58 -3.74 -7.22
C LEU A 37 -1.85 -3.17 -7.84
N TYR A 38 -2.99 -3.81 -7.59
CA TYR A 38 -4.31 -3.35 -8.00
C TYR A 38 -5.10 -2.87 -6.79
N THR A 39 -5.99 -1.92 -7.00
CA THR A 39 -6.93 -1.49 -5.97
C THR A 39 -8.23 -0.99 -6.58
N ASP A 40 -9.36 -1.24 -5.92
CA ASP A 40 -10.69 -0.86 -6.41
C ASP A 40 -10.97 0.65 -6.36
N ILE A 41 -10.16 1.40 -5.60
CA ILE A 41 -10.29 2.86 -5.47
C ILE A 41 -9.62 3.64 -6.59
N VAL A 42 -8.79 3.01 -7.42
CA VAL A 42 -8.09 3.66 -8.54
C VAL A 42 -8.98 3.63 -9.78
N GLU A 43 -9.04 4.75 -10.51
CA GLU A 43 -9.69 4.79 -11.81
C GLU A 43 -8.97 3.83 -12.77
N PRO A 44 -9.69 2.89 -13.43
CA PRO A 44 -9.05 1.96 -14.36
C PRO A 44 -8.30 2.70 -15.46
N GLN A 45 -7.08 2.25 -15.72
CA GLN A 45 -6.19 2.81 -16.73
C GLN A 45 -5.74 1.74 -17.71
N ILE A 46 -5.36 2.15 -18.92
CA ILE A 46 -4.82 1.23 -19.92
C ILE A 46 -3.42 0.82 -19.49
N VAL A 47 -3.28 -0.45 -19.13
CA VAL A 47 -2.00 -1.07 -18.82
C VAL A 47 -1.73 -2.09 -19.90
N GLY A 48 -0.81 -1.77 -20.82
CA GLY A 48 -0.53 -2.58 -22.02
C GLY A 48 -1.80 -2.81 -22.85
N ASN A 49 -2.32 -4.04 -22.90
CA ASN A 49 -3.54 -4.41 -23.62
C ASN A 49 -4.81 -4.50 -22.73
N VAL A 50 -4.69 -4.29 -21.42
CA VAL A 50 -5.81 -4.48 -20.46
C VAL A 50 -6.19 -3.16 -19.81
N PHE A 51 -7.50 -2.98 -19.57
CA PHE A 51 -8.03 -1.88 -18.76
C PHE A 51 -8.15 -2.34 -17.31
N ALA A 52 -7.34 -1.78 -16.41
CA ALA A 52 -7.26 -2.26 -15.03
C ALA A 52 -6.99 -1.12 -14.03
N PRO A 53 -7.54 -1.22 -12.79
CA PRO A 53 -7.30 -0.23 -11.74
C PRO A 53 -5.95 -0.49 -11.05
N LEU A 54 -4.89 -0.32 -11.83
CA LEU A 54 -3.52 -0.55 -11.40
C LEU A 54 -3.02 0.62 -10.55
N LEU A 55 -2.69 0.35 -9.29
CA LEU A 55 -2.06 1.28 -8.38
C LEU A 55 -0.58 1.48 -8.72
N ARG A 56 0.18 0.40 -8.90
CA ARG A 56 1.62 0.48 -9.18
C ARG A 56 2.20 -0.83 -9.72
N ILE A 57 3.26 -0.70 -10.50
CA ILE A 57 4.18 -1.80 -10.84
C ILE A 57 5.44 -1.60 -9.99
N VAL A 58 5.78 -2.60 -9.20
CA VAL A 58 7.02 -2.62 -8.41
C VAL A 58 8.00 -3.54 -9.13
N ASN A 59 9.13 -2.98 -9.55
CA ASN A 59 10.22 -3.76 -10.13
C ASN A 59 11.00 -4.43 -9.00
N VAL A 60 11.16 -5.74 -9.08
CA VAL A 60 11.97 -6.50 -8.13
C VAL A 60 13.37 -6.61 -8.71
N THR A 61 14.34 -5.98 -8.06
CA THR A 61 15.75 -6.01 -8.43
C THR A 61 16.54 -6.73 -7.34
N GLY A 62 16.81 -8.02 -7.52
CA GLY A 62 17.55 -8.81 -6.54
C GLY A 62 17.70 -10.27 -6.95
N SER A 63 18.64 -10.95 -6.29
CA SER A 63 18.90 -12.37 -6.45
C SER A 63 17.84 -13.21 -5.72
N ASP A 64 17.67 -14.48 -6.09
CA ASP A 64 16.78 -15.39 -5.35
C ASP A 64 17.13 -15.44 -3.86
N GLY A 65 16.15 -15.17 -3.00
CA GLY A 65 16.30 -15.14 -1.53
C GLY A 65 16.88 -13.85 -0.96
N GLU A 66 17.22 -12.87 -1.79
CA GLU A 66 17.69 -11.57 -1.34
C GLU A 66 16.49 -10.65 -0.98
N MET A 67 16.57 -10.00 0.18
CA MET A 67 15.59 -8.99 0.54
C MET A 67 15.85 -7.71 -0.23
N VAL A 68 14.83 -7.25 -0.96
CA VAL A 68 14.88 -6.00 -1.72
C VAL A 68 13.85 -5.04 -1.15
N CYS A 69 14.31 -4.01 -0.44
CA CYS A 69 13.46 -2.88 -0.06
C CYS A 69 13.54 -1.80 -1.14
N VAL A 70 12.39 -1.42 -1.70
CA VAL A 70 12.30 -0.33 -2.69
C VAL A 70 11.55 0.83 -2.06
N GLN A 71 12.28 1.88 -1.70
CA GLN A 71 11.70 3.13 -1.21
C GLN A 71 11.40 4.07 -2.38
N TYR A 72 10.23 4.70 -2.32
CA TYR A 72 9.77 5.64 -3.35
C TYR A 72 9.54 7.01 -2.71
N ASP A 73 10.49 7.93 -2.89
CA ASP A 73 10.44 9.25 -2.24
C ASP A 73 9.37 10.19 -2.83
N ARG A 74 8.90 9.90 -4.05
CA ARG A 74 7.89 10.73 -4.71
C ARG A 74 6.51 10.09 -4.62
N PRO A 75 5.54 10.77 -3.98
CA PRO A 75 4.17 10.28 -3.96
C PRO A 75 3.63 10.22 -5.40
N HIS A 76 2.98 9.10 -5.72
CA HIS A 76 2.37 8.88 -7.02
C HIS A 76 0.88 9.17 -6.92
N TYR A 77 0.46 10.30 -7.50
CA TYR A 77 -0.95 10.68 -7.53
C TYR A 77 -1.65 9.96 -8.68
N ILE A 78 -2.70 9.22 -8.35
CA ILE A 78 -3.52 8.48 -9.30
C ILE A 78 -4.97 8.92 -9.10
N PRO A 79 -5.75 9.15 -10.19
CA PRO A 79 -7.16 9.48 -10.06
C PRO A 79 -7.93 8.37 -9.36
N LEU A 80 -8.86 8.78 -8.50
CA LEU A 80 -9.72 7.86 -7.75
C LEU A 80 -11.00 7.58 -8.53
N SER A 81 -11.44 6.32 -8.53
CA SER A 81 -12.71 5.88 -9.13
C SER A 81 -13.94 6.43 -8.39
N ARG A 82 -13.79 6.71 -7.10
CA ARG A 82 -14.84 7.21 -6.20
C ARG A 82 -14.30 8.20 -5.17
N LYS A 83 -15.15 9.11 -4.70
CA LYS A 83 -14.82 10.12 -3.67
C LYS A 83 -15.08 9.66 -2.25
N ILE A 84 -16.07 8.79 -2.08
CA ILE A 84 -16.42 8.15 -0.79
C ILE A 84 -15.84 6.74 -0.86
N ILE A 85 -14.97 6.43 0.09
CA ILE A 85 -14.23 5.16 0.13
C ILE A 85 -14.47 4.57 1.52
N ASP A 86 -15.30 3.55 1.59
CA ASP A 86 -15.56 2.84 2.84
C ASP A 86 -14.61 1.65 2.99
N THR A 87 -14.39 0.94 1.89
CA THR A 87 -13.50 -0.22 1.81
C THR A 87 -12.36 0.05 0.84
N ILE A 88 -11.17 -0.44 1.16
CA ILE A 88 -10.05 -0.54 0.22
C ILE A 88 -9.74 -2.02 0.01
N GLU A 89 -9.81 -2.48 -1.22
CA GLU A 89 -9.26 -3.77 -1.62
C GLU A 89 -7.88 -3.56 -2.27
N ILE A 90 -6.87 -4.29 -1.79
CA ILE A 90 -5.53 -4.33 -2.39
C ILE A 90 -5.26 -5.75 -2.87
N VAL A 91 -5.06 -5.90 -4.17
CA VAL A 91 -4.74 -7.18 -4.80
C VAL A 91 -3.32 -7.14 -5.32
N ILE A 92 -2.49 -8.07 -4.84
CA ILE A 92 -1.09 -8.21 -5.24
C ILE A 92 -0.98 -9.40 -6.20
N ARG A 93 -0.44 -9.18 -7.40
CA ARG A 93 -0.19 -10.23 -8.39
C ARG A 93 1.26 -10.20 -8.90
N THR A 94 1.82 -11.38 -9.12
CA THR A 94 3.15 -11.57 -9.74
C THR A 94 3.12 -11.60 -11.28
N HIS A 95 1.93 -11.55 -11.87
CA HIS A 95 1.70 -11.54 -13.31
C HIS A 95 0.58 -10.58 -13.67
N ARG A 96 0.59 -10.10 -14.93
CA ARG A 96 -0.48 -9.27 -15.49
C ARG A 96 -1.76 -10.09 -15.57
N VAL A 97 -2.91 -9.41 -15.56
CA VAL A 97 -4.27 -9.99 -15.50
C VAL A 97 -4.60 -11.04 -16.57
N ASP A 98 -3.75 -11.26 -17.57
CA ASP A 98 -3.88 -12.38 -18.49
C ASP A 98 -2.79 -13.44 -18.23
N PHE A 99 -3.24 -14.69 -18.15
CA PHE A 99 -2.48 -15.96 -18.12
C PHE A 99 -2.07 -16.52 -16.75
N HIS A 100 -2.80 -17.59 -16.40
CA HIS A 100 -2.44 -18.66 -15.48
C HIS A 100 -1.09 -19.29 -15.90
N ARG A 101 0.02 -18.75 -15.39
CA ARG A 101 1.30 -19.46 -15.32
C ARG A 101 1.81 -19.40 -13.90
N SER A 102 2.11 -20.58 -13.35
CA SER A 102 2.81 -20.74 -12.08
C SER A 102 4.16 -20.03 -12.14
N GLY A 103 4.28 -18.90 -11.43
CA GLY A 103 5.58 -18.28 -11.15
C GLY A 103 6.37 -19.15 -10.17
N SER A 104 7.69 -19.18 -10.32
CA SER A 104 8.62 -19.77 -9.34
C SER A 104 8.50 -19.00 -8.02
N GLY A 105 8.20 -19.73 -6.94
CA GLY A 105 7.55 -19.20 -5.74
C GLY A 105 8.44 -18.60 -4.65
N ASP A 106 9.39 -17.72 -4.97
CA ASP A 106 10.25 -17.10 -3.95
C ASP A 106 10.37 -15.57 -4.09
N GLU A 107 9.23 -14.88 -4.20
CA GLU A 107 9.16 -13.41 -4.22
C GLU A 107 8.40 -12.88 -2.99
N TYR A 108 9.00 -11.94 -2.26
CA TYR A 108 8.44 -11.36 -1.04
C TYR A 108 8.31 -9.84 -1.21
N LEU A 109 7.12 -9.30 -0.93
CA LEU A 109 6.91 -7.86 -0.77
C LEU A 109 7.14 -7.50 0.70
N ASP A 110 7.96 -6.48 0.95
CA ASP A 110 8.09 -5.89 2.29
C ASP A 110 6.86 -5.03 2.59
N LEU A 111 5.78 -5.70 3.00
CA LEU A 111 4.53 -5.08 3.43
C LEU A 111 4.70 -4.16 4.65
N PRO A 112 5.61 -4.45 5.62
CA PRO A 112 5.91 -3.54 6.70
C PRO A 112 6.22 -2.09 6.29
N ASP A 113 6.98 -1.85 5.23
CA ASP A 113 7.34 -0.48 4.81
C ASP A 113 6.31 0.19 3.87
N SER A 114 5.11 -0.40 3.72
CA SER A 114 4.05 0.15 2.88
C SER A 114 3.16 1.13 3.65
N ASN A 115 3.29 2.43 3.33
CA ASN A 115 2.47 3.49 3.89
C ASN A 115 1.39 3.97 2.93
N ILE A 116 0.22 4.30 3.48
CA ILE A 116 -0.84 5.03 2.76
C ILE A 116 -0.70 6.53 3.04
N HIS A 117 -0.82 7.34 1.99
CA HIS A 117 -0.76 8.80 2.05
C HIS A 117 -2.12 9.36 1.66
N VAL A 118 -2.77 10.11 2.56
CA VAL A 118 -4.11 10.65 2.37
C VAL A 118 -4.14 12.14 2.66
N LYS A 119 -4.59 12.92 1.67
CA LYS A 119 -4.93 14.34 1.83
C LYS A 119 -6.44 14.48 1.93
N SER A 120 -6.90 15.03 3.04
CA SER A 120 -8.34 15.20 3.29
C SER A 120 -8.66 16.60 3.78
N LYS A 121 -9.90 17.03 3.54
CA LYS A 121 -10.44 18.33 3.95
C LYS A 121 -11.90 18.14 4.33
N ILE A 122 -12.31 18.73 5.45
CA ILE A 122 -13.70 18.73 5.89
C ILE A 122 -14.38 19.97 5.29
N THR A 123 -15.55 19.80 4.67
CA THR A 123 -16.40 20.88 4.15
C THR A 123 -17.84 20.67 4.62
N LYS A 124 -18.67 21.69 4.43
CA LYS A 124 -20.13 21.52 4.52
C LYS A 124 -20.65 20.65 3.38
N SER A 125 -21.92 20.25 3.46
CA SER A 125 -22.59 19.42 2.46
C SER A 125 -22.65 20.06 1.07
N ASP A 126 -22.63 21.38 1.00
CA ASP A 126 -22.57 22.18 -0.24
C ASP A 126 -21.14 22.39 -0.77
N GLY A 127 -20.12 21.86 -0.08
CA GLY A 127 -18.71 22.05 -0.41
C GLY A 127 -18.11 23.37 0.10
N ALA A 128 -18.91 24.22 0.76
CA ALA A 128 -18.43 25.46 1.34
C ALA A 128 -17.44 25.18 2.49
N PRO A 129 -16.47 26.08 2.73
CA PRO A 129 -15.57 25.95 3.86
C PRO A 129 -16.31 26.08 5.20
N LEU A 130 -15.76 25.44 6.23
CA LEU A 130 -16.21 25.61 7.61
C LEU A 130 -15.94 27.06 8.06
N PRO A 131 -16.89 27.73 8.73
CA PRO A 131 -16.68 29.05 9.30
C PRO A 131 -15.75 28.98 10.53
N ASP A 132 -15.28 30.15 10.95
CA ASP A 132 -14.48 30.28 12.17
C ASP A 132 -15.25 29.73 13.39
N ASN A 133 -14.53 28.99 14.24
CA ASN A 133 -15.08 28.36 15.45
C ASN A 133 -16.23 27.36 15.23
N GLU A 134 -16.39 26.83 14.02
CA GLU A 134 -17.28 25.69 13.79
C GLU A 134 -16.78 24.48 14.60
N PRO A 135 -17.58 23.89 15.51
CA PRO A 135 -17.15 22.87 16.48
C PRO A 135 -16.97 21.48 15.84
N VAL A 136 -16.14 21.37 14.79
CA VAL A 136 -15.93 20.14 14.01
C VAL A 136 -14.47 19.73 14.10
N ALA A 137 -14.21 18.59 14.74
CA ALA A 137 -12.90 17.97 14.83
C ALA A 137 -12.93 16.56 14.23
N PRO A 138 -11.83 16.11 13.61
CA PRO A 138 -11.71 14.72 13.21
C PRO A 138 -11.70 13.79 14.44
N VAL A 139 -12.22 12.58 14.26
CA VAL A 139 -12.07 11.50 15.23
C VAL A 139 -10.59 11.18 15.43
N ASN A 140 -10.25 10.65 16.61
CA ASN A 140 -8.88 10.24 16.90
C ASN A 140 -8.42 9.14 15.93
N LEU A 141 -7.13 9.11 15.60
CA LEU A 141 -6.58 8.21 14.57
C LEU A 141 -7.35 8.35 13.26
N PHE A 142 -7.49 9.59 12.79
CA PHE A 142 -8.38 9.95 11.70
C PHE A 142 -8.06 9.18 10.42
N LEU A 143 -6.78 9.01 10.10
CA LEU A 143 -6.33 8.30 8.89
C LEU A 143 -6.97 6.90 8.76
N HIS A 144 -6.98 6.13 9.85
CA HIS A 144 -7.54 4.78 9.85
C HIS A 144 -9.05 4.75 10.02
N SER A 145 -9.61 5.78 10.65
CA SER A 145 -11.06 5.91 10.82
C SER A 145 -11.79 6.26 9.52
N LEU A 146 -11.07 6.63 8.45
CA LEU A 146 -11.63 6.84 7.12
C LEU A 146 -12.13 5.55 6.45
N PHE A 147 -11.63 4.38 6.87
CA PHE A 147 -11.94 3.10 6.22
C PHE A 147 -12.64 2.16 7.19
N SER A 148 -13.83 1.66 6.85
CA SER A 148 -14.53 0.67 7.67
C SER A 148 -13.89 -0.72 7.57
N GLN A 149 -13.26 -1.02 6.42
CA GLN A 149 -12.63 -2.30 6.14
C GLN A 149 -11.44 -2.14 5.18
N VAL A 150 -10.38 -2.90 5.42
CA VAL A 150 -9.19 -2.98 4.56
C VAL A 150 -8.93 -4.44 4.25
N ASP A 151 -9.15 -4.83 3.00
CA ASP A 151 -8.95 -6.18 2.52
C ASP A 151 -7.70 -6.27 1.67
N VAL A 152 -6.82 -7.17 2.08
CA VAL A 152 -5.59 -7.50 1.35
C VAL A 152 -5.70 -8.95 0.88
N SER A 153 -5.51 -9.16 -0.42
CA SER A 153 -5.49 -10.47 -1.05
C SER A 153 -4.19 -10.70 -1.82
N LEU A 154 -3.72 -11.94 -1.78
CA LEU A 154 -2.56 -12.42 -2.53
C LEU A 154 -3.03 -13.55 -3.44
N ASN A 155 -2.87 -13.37 -4.76
CA ASN A 155 -3.31 -14.36 -5.76
C ASN A 155 -4.76 -14.85 -5.52
N ASP A 156 -5.72 -13.92 -5.38
CA ASP A 156 -7.15 -14.17 -5.14
C ASP A 156 -7.50 -14.81 -3.78
N ARG A 157 -6.52 -15.00 -2.91
CA ARG A 157 -6.74 -15.44 -1.53
C ARG A 157 -6.66 -14.25 -0.59
N ILE A 158 -7.76 -13.95 0.10
CA ILE A 158 -7.77 -12.95 1.18
C ILE A 158 -6.85 -13.44 2.29
N ILE A 159 -5.87 -12.60 2.65
CA ILE A 159 -4.90 -12.85 3.73
C ILE A 159 -5.14 -11.94 4.94
N SER A 160 -6.08 -11.00 4.81
CA SER A 160 -6.55 -10.10 5.86
C SER A 160 -7.78 -10.67 6.57
N SER A 161 -8.02 -10.22 7.80
CA SER A 161 -9.26 -10.53 8.50
C SER A 161 -10.35 -9.56 8.04
N ALA A 162 -11.20 -10.00 7.12
CA ALA A 162 -12.33 -9.23 6.61
C ALA A 162 -13.34 -8.97 7.73
N SER A 163 -13.25 -7.79 8.33
CA SER A 163 -14.17 -7.32 9.37
C SER A 163 -14.40 -5.83 9.20
N ASN A 164 -15.66 -5.40 9.30
CA ASN A 164 -16.07 -3.98 9.29
C ASN A 164 -15.65 -3.22 10.57
N THR A 165 -14.60 -3.69 11.24
CA THR A 165 -14.10 -3.19 12.53
C THR A 165 -12.66 -2.72 12.43
N TYR A 166 -12.18 -2.44 11.21
CA TYR A 166 -10.81 -1.96 10.98
C TYR A 166 -10.44 -0.73 11.83
N PRO A 167 -11.29 0.31 11.96
CA PRO A 167 -10.96 1.48 12.79
C PRO A 167 -10.70 1.12 14.25
N TYR A 168 -11.52 0.22 14.82
CA TYR A 168 -11.37 -0.22 16.21
C TYR A 168 -10.11 -1.04 16.43
N ARG A 169 -9.83 -1.94 15.48
CA ARG A 169 -8.62 -2.74 15.50
C ARG A 169 -7.38 -1.84 15.44
N ALA A 170 -7.34 -0.92 14.47
CA ALA A 170 -6.24 0.04 14.32
C ALA A 170 -6.04 0.83 15.62
N TYR A 171 -7.12 1.36 16.19
CA TYR A 171 -7.06 2.14 17.43
C TYR A 171 -6.54 1.34 18.63
N LEU A 172 -6.99 0.10 18.80
CA LEU A 172 -6.50 -0.79 19.87
C LEU A 172 -5.04 -1.19 19.66
N ASP A 173 -4.65 -1.51 18.43
CA ASP A 173 -3.26 -1.83 18.09
C ASP A 173 -2.34 -0.63 18.37
N THR A 174 -2.74 0.58 17.96
CA THR A 174 -2.02 1.83 18.26
C THR A 174 -1.87 2.06 19.76
N LEU A 175 -2.95 1.82 20.53
CA LEU A 175 -2.94 2.00 21.99
C LEU A 175 -2.08 0.97 22.73
N LEU A 176 -2.10 -0.29 22.31
CA LEU A 176 -1.48 -1.40 23.03
C LEU A 176 -0.03 -1.65 22.61
N ASN A 177 0.30 -1.47 21.32
CA ASN A 177 1.61 -1.88 20.78
C ASN A 177 2.63 -0.74 20.71
N TYR A 178 2.20 0.53 20.67
CA TYR A 178 3.12 1.66 20.55
C TYR A 178 3.47 2.29 21.90
N GLY A 179 4.75 2.61 22.09
CA GLY A 179 5.23 3.39 23.23
C GLY A 179 4.74 4.84 23.22
N GLU A 180 4.83 5.51 24.36
CA GLU A 180 4.38 6.90 24.51
C GLU A 180 5.14 7.88 23.59
N ASP A 181 6.42 7.61 23.29
CA ASP A 181 7.23 8.45 22.39
C ASP A 181 6.74 8.37 20.94
N ALA A 182 6.40 7.16 20.45
CA ALA A 182 5.84 6.95 19.13
C ALA A 182 4.44 7.59 19.01
N LYS A 183 3.63 7.50 20.07
CA LYS A 183 2.30 8.13 20.17
C LYS A 183 2.35 9.66 20.09
N LYS A 184 3.43 10.27 20.56
CA LYS A 184 3.63 11.73 20.51
C LYS A 184 4.31 12.21 19.22
N SER A 185 5.03 11.33 18.52
CA SER A 185 5.80 11.68 17.33
C SER A 185 5.18 11.07 16.07
N LEU A 186 5.54 9.83 15.73
CA LEU A 186 5.12 9.15 14.51
C LEU A 186 3.60 9.15 14.30
N LEU A 187 2.84 8.78 15.33
CA LEU A 187 1.39 8.61 15.21
C LEU A 187 0.64 9.95 15.09
N SER A 188 1.32 11.09 15.31
CA SER A 188 0.74 12.39 15.01
C SER A 188 0.51 12.58 13.50
N CYS A 189 1.30 11.92 12.65
CA CYS A 189 1.10 11.86 11.20
C CYS A 189 -0.20 11.15 10.79
N GLU A 190 -0.76 10.31 11.67
CA GLU A 190 -2.02 9.59 11.50
C GLU A 190 -3.18 10.27 12.22
N ALA A 191 -2.94 11.49 12.73
CA ALA A 191 -3.83 12.27 13.60
C ALA A 191 -4.22 11.56 14.90
N PHE A 192 -3.31 10.76 15.46
CA PHE A 192 -3.46 10.21 16.80
C PHE A 192 -3.04 11.21 17.88
N PHE A 193 -3.97 11.50 18.80
CA PHE A 193 -3.70 12.24 20.01
C PHE A 193 -4.46 11.59 21.16
N LYS A 194 -3.75 11.06 22.17
CA LYS A 194 -4.36 10.34 23.28
C LYS A 194 -5.30 11.25 24.08
N ASP A 195 -6.58 10.93 24.15
CA ASP A 195 -7.54 11.76 24.89
C ASP A 195 -7.51 11.46 26.38
N ASP A 196 -7.38 12.52 27.19
CA ASP A 196 -7.40 12.41 28.66
C ASP A 196 -8.84 12.54 29.23
N LYS A 197 -9.75 13.12 28.44
CA LYS A 197 -11.18 13.29 28.78
C LYS A 197 -12.06 12.82 27.61
N PRO A 198 -12.29 11.51 27.46
CA PRO A 198 -12.95 10.95 26.27
C PRO A 198 -14.46 11.28 26.17
N TYR A 199 -15.07 11.72 27.27
CA TYR A 199 -16.48 12.15 27.31
C TYR A 199 -16.70 13.54 26.71
N GLN A 200 -15.64 14.31 26.50
CA GLN A 200 -15.75 15.63 25.94
C GLN A 200 -15.66 15.59 24.42
N VAL A 201 -16.73 16.05 23.78
CA VAL A 201 -16.88 15.99 22.32
C VAL A 201 -16.86 17.36 21.64
N ASP A 202 -17.05 18.43 22.40
CA ASP A 202 -16.98 19.80 21.89
C ASP A 202 -15.53 20.32 21.92
N PRO A 203 -14.89 20.55 20.77
CA PRO A 203 -13.51 21.03 20.70
C PRO A 203 -13.33 22.52 21.04
N VAL A 204 -14.39 23.33 21.00
CA VAL A 204 -14.32 24.77 21.30
C VAL A 204 -14.75 25.13 22.72
N SER A 205 -15.28 24.16 23.47
CA SER A 205 -15.53 24.30 24.90
C SER A 205 -14.25 24.61 25.69
N GLU A 206 -14.34 25.49 26.68
CA GLU A 206 -13.22 25.82 27.57
C GLU A 206 -12.67 24.58 28.30
N GLU A 207 -13.57 23.65 28.64
CA GLU A 207 -13.27 22.42 29.37
C GLU A 207 -12.52 21.38 28.52
N ALA A 208 -12.45 21.60 27.19
CA ALA A 208 -12.01 20.63 26.19
C ALA A 208 -10.60 20.15 26.43
N CYS A 209 -10.42 18.84 26.25
CA CYS A 209 -9.11 18.22 26.33
C CYS A 209 -8.18 18.88 25.31
N GLU A 210 -6.96 19.19 25.74
CA GLU A 210 -5.94 19.82 24.89
C GLU A 210 -5.69 19.04 23.60
N ASN A 211 -5.80 17.72 23.65
CA ASN A 211 -5.58 16.86 22.49
C ASN A 211 -6.73 16.90 21.48
N LEU A 212 -7.97 17.08 21.95
CA LEU A 212 -9.11 17.35 21.08
C LEU A 212 -8.99 18.73 20.41
N LYS A 213 -8.55 19.76 21.15
CA LYS A 213 -8.27 21.10 20.60
C LYS A 213 -7.19 21.06 19.52
N LYS A 214 -6.12 20.28 19.71
CA LYS A 214 -5.09 20.06 18.69
C LYS A 214 -5.66 19.43 17.42
N ARG A 215 -6.46 18.35 17.55
CA ARG A 215 -7.12 17.72 16.39
C ARG A 215 -8.03 18.69 15.64
N TYR A 216 -8.81 19.48 16.37
CA TYR A 216 -9.64 20.53 15.79
C TYR A 216 -8.82 21.53 14.96
N GLN A 217 -7.72 22.04 15.51
CA GLN A 217 -6.87 23.03 14.84
C GLN A 217 -6.23 22.53 13.53
N LEU A 218 -6.02 21.22 13.38
CA LEU A 218 -5.47 20.63 12.16
C LEU A 218 -6.37 20.86 10.93
N MET A 219 -7.70 20.91 11.12
CA MET A 219 -8.68 20.96 10.03
C MET A 219 -9.68 22.11 10.12
N ALA A 220 -9.58 22.96 11.15
CA ALA A 220 -10.37 24.17 11.31
C ALA A 220 -10.35 25.03 10.03
N ASN A 221 -11.46 25.69 9.74
CA ASN A 221 -11.65 26.52 8.54
C ASN A 221 -11.40 25.77 7.22
N SER A 222 -11.69 24.47 7.21
CA SER A 222 -11.51 23.60 6.05
C SER A 222 -10.07 23.59 5.52
N ARG A 223 -9.09 23.57 6.43
CA ARG A 223 -7.70 23.29 6.10
C ARG A 223 -7.56 21.85 5.62
N THR A 224 -6.69 21.65 4.63
CA THR A 224 -6.33 20.32 4.16
C THR A 224 -5.32 19.73 5.13
N LEU A 225 -5.63 18.56 5.68
CA LEU A 225 -4.71 17.77 6.48
C LEU A 225 -4.06 16.71 5.60
N ASP A 226 -2.74 16.62 5.72
CA ASP A 226 -1.93 15.63 5.05
C ASP A 226 -1.51 14.55 6.06
N MET A 227 -1.80 13.29 5.75
CA MET A 227 -1.62 12.17 6.67
C MET A 227 -0.90 11.03 5.99
N ILE A 228 0.02 10.40 6.72
CA ILE A 228 0.73 9.21 6.27
C ILE A 228 0.83 8.21 7.42
N GLY A 229 0.60 6.95 7.12
CA GLY A 229 0.63 5.89 8.12
C GLY A 229 0.59 4.51 7.50
N GLN A 230 0.85 3.51 8.33
CA GLN A 230 0.90 2.11 7.92
C GLN A 230 -0.48 1.47 8.06
N LEU A 231 -0.89 0.59 7.13
CA LEU A 231 -2.14 -0.15 7.29
C LEU A 231 -2.05 -1.15 8.45
N HIS A 232 -3.04 -1.14 9.34
CA HIS A 232 -3.15 -2.04 10.50
C HIS A 232 -3.69 -3.41 10.09
N CYS A 233 -2.88 -4.17 9.35
CA CYS A 233 -3.17 -5.54 8.93
C CYS A 233 -2.12 -6.49 9.51
N ASP A 234 -2.52 -7.71 9.87
CA ASP A 234 -1.64 -8.72 10.51
C ASP A 234 -0.32 -8.95 9.76
N LYS A 235 -0.34 -8.83 8.42
CA LYS A 235 0.82 -9.04 7.55
C LYS A 235 1.70 -7.81 7.33
N PHE A 236 1.20 -6.63 7.65
CA PHE A 236 1.97 -5.38 7.64
C PHE A 236 2.73 -5.20 8.97
N GLN A 237 2.26 -5.84 10.05
CA GLN A 237 2.87 -5.71 11.38
C GLN A 237 3.81 -6.88 11.77
N GLN A 238 4.03 -7.85 10.89
CA GLN A 238 4.96 -8.96 11.14
C GLN A 238 6.41 -8.58 10.77
N ASN A 239 7.25 -8.32 11.79
CA ASN A 239 8.71 -8.20 11.64
C ASN A 239 9.44 -9.54 11.41
N GLN A 240 8.69 -10.63 11.22
CA GLN A 240 9.23 -11.98 11.04
C GLN A 240 8.54 -12.68 9.85
N PHE A 241 9.36 -13.13 8.89
CA PHE A 241 8.91 -13.83 7.68
C PHE A 241 8.06 -15.05 8.04
N GLY A 242 6.76 -14.97 7.76
CA GLY A 242 5.90 -16.14 7.84
C GLY A 242 6.30 -17.13 6.74
N LYS A 243 6.87 -18.29 7.11
CA LYS A 243 6.96 -19.45 6.21
C LYS A 243 5.55 -19.91 5.87
N ILE A 244 5.05 -19.53 4.70
CA ILE A 244 3.83 -20.10 4.15
C ILE A 244 4.24 -21.36 3.38
N SER A 245 4.20 -22.50 4.07
CA SER A 245 4.39 -23.79 3.41
C SER A 245 3.15 -24.09 2.55
N TYR A 246 3.33 -24.18 1.24
CA TYR A 246 2.36 -24.84 0.38
C TYR A 246 2.34 -26.34 0.77
N ARG A 247 1.17 -26.88 1.04
CA ARG A 247 0.89 -28.32 0.96
C ARG A 247 -0.04 -28.54 -0.22
#